data_AF-A0A3C0FQV2-F1
#
_entry.id   AF-A0A3C0FQV2-F1
#
_cell.length_a   1.000
_cell.length_b   1.000
_cell.length_c   1.000
_cell.angle_alpha   90.00
_cell.angle_beta   90.00
_cell.angle_gamma   90.00
#
_symmetry.space_group_name_H-M   'P 1'
#
loop_
_entity.id
_entity.type
_entity.pdbx_description
1 polymer ?
#
loop_
_entity_poly.entity_id
_entity_poly.type
_entity_poly.pdbx_seq_one_letter_code
_entity_poly.pdbx_strand_id
1 'polypeptide(L)'
;KQQDFTARLAYTPDEMTDWLGPLVEAGVDIIHASQRRFWEPEFPEIDGEKGLNFAGWAKKLTGAPTISVGSVGLSSDFIGAFSGEASQKASLDELINRMEKGEFDLIAVGRALLSDAQWANKVKNGAYDQLEDFNASALAELA
;
A
#
# COMPACT_ATOMS: atom_id res chain seq x y z
N LYS A 1 5.30 -11.14 -8.38
CA LYS A 1 5.20 -10.47 -7.06
C LYS A 1 5.68 -11.30 -5.87
N GLN A 2 5.23 -12.55 -5.67
CA GLN A 2 5.68 -13.35 -4.50
C GLN A 2 7.06 -14.01 -4.67
N GLN A 3 7.47 -14.30 -5.90
CA GLN A 3 8.77 -14.91 -6.23
C GLN A 3 9.63 -14.00 -7.09
N ASP A 4 8.99 -13.22 -7.97
CA ASP A 4 9.61 -12.19 -8.79
C ASP A 4 9.12 -10.81 -8.36
N PHE A 5 10.02 -9.98 -7.84
CA PHE A 5 9.73 -8.63 -7.37
C PHE A 5 9.73 -7.57 -8.48
N THR A 6 10.22 -7.88 -9.68
CA THR A 6 10.19 -6.97 -10.83
C THR A 6 8.97 -7.20 -11.73
N ALA A 7 8.20 -8.25 -11.47
CA ALA A 7 6.98 -8.56 -12.22
C ALA A 7 5.94 -7.43 -12.10
N ARG A 8 5.53 -6.91 -13.25
CA ARG A 8 4.49 -5.87 -13.42
C ARG A 8 3.27 -6.46 -14.13
N LEU A 9 2.10 -5.86 -13.88
CA LEU A 9 0.85 -6.28 -14.51
C LEU A 9 0.55 -5.52 -15.80
N ALA A 10 1.13 -4.33 -15.93
CA ALA A 10 1.14 -3.50 -17.13
C ALA A 10 2.49 -2.75 -17.19
N TYR A 11 3.03 -2.57 -18.39
CA TYR A 11 4.30 -1.86 -18.62
C TYR A 11 4.10 -0.43 -19.10
N THR A 12 2.89 -0.07 -19.51
CA THR A 12 2.52 1.30 -19.89
C THR A 12 1.15 1.70 -19.30
N PRO A 13 0.87 3.01 -19.18
CA PRO A 13 -0.47 3.48 -18.80
C PRO A 13 -1.58 3.00 -19.74
N ASP A 14 -1.29 2.85 -21.03
CA ASP A 14 -2.25 2.36 -22.03
C ASP A 14 -2.59 0.89 -21.77
N GLU A 15 -1.59 0.03 -21.56
CA GLU A 15 -1.82 -1.38 -21.18
C GLU A 15 -2.60 -1.51 -19.87
N MET A 16 -2.33 -0.64 -18.90
CA MET A 16 -3.06 -0.60 -17.63
C MET A 16 -4.53 -0.18 -17.83
N THR A 17 -4.79 0.73 -18.77
CA THR A 17 -6.13 1.18 -19.12
C THR A 17 -6.91 0.08 -19.84
N ASP A 18 -6.29 -0.58 -20.82
CA ASP A 18 -6.89 -1.70 -21.56
C ASP A 18 -7.26 -2.86 -20.62
N TRP A 19 -6.50 -3.04 -19.54
CA TRP A 19 -6.77 -4.06 -18.54
C TRP A 19 -7.85 -3.65 -17.53
N LEU A 20 -7.73 -2.47 -16.92
CA LEU A 20 -8.62 -2.05 -15.82
C LEU A 20 -9.94 -1.46 -16.30
N GLY A 21 -9.95 -0.80 -17.46
CA GLY A 21 -11.13 -0.15 -18.04
C GLY A 21 -12.34 -1.09 -18.15
N PRO A 22 -12.21 -2.27 -18.77
CA PRO A 22 -13.34 -3.22 -18.89
C PRO A 22 -13.90 -3.68 -17.54
N LEU A 23 -13.08 -3.77 -16.49
CA LEU A 23 -13.52 -4.15 -15.15
C LEU A 23 -14.39 -3.05 -14.52
N VAL A 24 -13.98 -1.79 -14.68
CA VAL A 24 -14.74 -0.64 -14.21
C VAL A 24 -16.04 -0.47 -14.99
N GLU A 25 -16.01 -0.64 -16.32
CA GLU A 25 -17.21 -0.63 -17.17
C GLU A 25 -18.19 -1.75 -16.81
N ALA A 26 -17.69 -2.92 -16.38
CA ALA A 26 -18.50 -4.02 -15.89
C ALA A 26 -19.11 -3.77 -14.49
N GLY A 27 -18.79 -2.65 -13.85
CA GLY A 27 -19.38 -2.24 -12.57
C GLY A 27 -18.55 -2.57 -11.33
N VAL A 28 -17.23 -2.71 -11.43
CA VAL A 28 -16.36 -2.79 -10.24
C VAL A 28 -16.47 -1.49 -9.44
N ASP A 29 -16.81 -1.60 -8.15
CA ASP A 29 -16.98 -0.44 -7.27
C ASP A 29 -15.65 0.20 -6.83
N ILE A 30 -14.60 -0.60 -6.65
CA ILE A 30 -13.31 -0.16 -6.12
C ILE A 30 -12.17 -1.09 -6.53
N ILE A 31 -11.00 -0.53 -6.85
CA ILE A 31 -9.81 -1.28 -7.22
C ILE A 31 -8.85 -1.35 -6.03
N HIS A 32 -8.64 -2.55 -5.49
CA HIS A 32 -7.60 -2.78 -4.49
C HIS A 32 -6.26 -3.11 -5.15
N ALA A 33 -5.39 -2.11 -5.20
CA ALA A 33 -4.11 -2.12 -5.88
C ALA A 33 -2.98 -2.67 -4.98
N SER A 34 -2.83 -3.99 -4.95
CA SER A 34 -1.78 -4.61 -4.14
C SER A 34 -0.37 -4.18 -4.57
N GLN A 35 0.40 -3.59 -3.64
CA GLN A 35 1.83 -3.31 -3.79
C GLN A 35 2.58 -3.67 -2.50
N ARG A 36 3.90 -3.83 -2.62
CA ARG A 36 4.75 -4.16 -1.47
C ARG A 36 4.96 -2.95 -0.57
N ARG A 37 5.13 -1.78 -1.18
CA ARG A 37 5.26 -0.47 -0.52
C ARG A 37 4.37 0.52 -1.24
N PHE A 38 3.56 1.26 -0.49
CA PHE A 38 2.61 2.21 -1.09
C PHE A 38 3.32 3.39 -1.78
N TRP A 39 4.58 3.69 -1.43
CA TRP A 39 5.31 4.83 -1.97
C TRP A 39 6.09 4.53 -3.26
N GLU A 40 6.13 3.27 -3.70
CA GLU A 40 6.84 2.91 -4.93
C GLU A 40 6.04 3.36 -6.15
N PRO A 41 6.63 4.19 -7.03
CA PRO A 41 5.97 4.67 -8.24
C PRO A 41 5.77 3.51 -9.22
N GLU A 42 4.63 3.50 -9.89
CA GLU A 42 4.34 2.47 -10.91
C GLU A 42 5.10 2.79 -12.21
N PHE A 43 5.04 4.04 -12.70
CA PHE A 43 5.71 4.46 -13.94
C PHE A 43 6.71 5.61 -13.68
N PRO A 44 7.81 5.37 -12.93
CA PRO A 44 8.77 6.42 -12.57
C PRO A 44 9.41 7.12 -13.79
N GLU A 45 9.46 6.45 -14.93
CA GLU A 45 9.89 7.02 -16.21
C GLU A 45 8.95 8.10 -16.76
N ILE A 46 7.71 8.17 -16.28
CA ILE A 46 6.69 9.15 -16.70
C ILE A 46 6.52 10.26 -15.68
N ASP A 47 6.34 9.92 -14.40
CA ASP A 47 6.00 10.88 -13.33
C ASP A 47 7.04 10.96 -12.20
N GLY A 48 8.21 10.35 -12.41
CA GLY A 48 9.38 10.48 -11.55
C GLY A 48 9.39 9.52 -10.36
N GLU A 49 10.49 9.56 -9.59
CA GLU A 49 10.70 8.68 -8.42
C GLU A 49 9.68 8.86 -7.28
N LYS A 50 8.96 9.99 -7.29
CA LYS A 50 7.87 10.31 -6.35
C LYS A 50 6.51 10.31 -7.04
N GLY A 51 6.41 9.67 -8.19
CA GLY A 51 5.21 9.52 -8.97
C GLY A 51 4.10 8.76 -8.26
N LEU A 52 3.00 8.58 -8.98
CA LEU A 52 1.87 7.81 -8.50
C LEU A 52 2.25 6.33 -8.39
N ASN A 53 1.80 5.73 -7.30
CA ASN A 53 1.82 4.28 -7.14
C ASN A 53 0.74 3.63 -8.04
N PHE A 54 0.60 2.31 -7.99
CA PHE A 54 -0.40 1.61 -8.83
C PHE A 54 -1.82 2.12 -8.54
N ALA A 55 -2.18 2.33 -7.27
CA ALA A 55 -3.50 2.82 -6.90
C ALA A 55 -3.79 4.22 -7.48
N GLY A 56 -2.78 5.09 -7.48
CA GLY A 56 -2.86 6.42 -8.09
C GLY A 56 -3.01 6.38 -9.59
N TRP A 57 -2.26 5.52 -10.28
CA TRP A 57 -2.43 5.34 -11.72
C TRP A 57 -3.79 4.72 -12.07
N ALA A 58 -4.23 3.69 -11.35
CA ALA A 58 -5.55 3.09 -11.53
C ALA A 58 -6.66 4.13 -11.40
N LYS A 59 -6.60 4.98 -10.36
CA LYS A 59 -7.55 6.07 -10.14
C LYS A 59 -7.50 7.10 -11.26
N LYS A 60 -6.30 7.56 -11.63
CA LYS A 60 -6.10 8.56 -12.67
C LYS A 60 -6.63 8.11 -14.04
N LEU A 61 -6.42 6.85 -14.38
CA LEU A 61 -6.77 6.29 -15.70
C LEU A 61 -8.23 5.90 -15.81
N THR A 62 -8.81 5.35 -14.74
CA THR A 62 -10.17 4.80 -14.78
C THR A 62 -11.24 5.70 -14.14
N GLY A 63 -10.83 6.65 -13.29
CA GLY A 63 -11.75 7.42 -12.45
C GLY A 63 -12.39 6.63 -11.31
N ALA A 64 -12.14 5.31 -11.21
CA ALA A 64 -12.69 4.48 -10.14
C ALA A 64 -12.02 4.78 -8.79
N PRO A 65 -12.75 4.62 -7.66
CA PRO A 65 -12.14 4.62 -6.34
C PRO A 65 -11.04 3.56 -6.22
N THR A 66 -10.01 3.84 -5.42
CA THR A 66 -8.89 2.89 -5.23
C THR A 66 -8.47 2.70 -3.78
N ILE A 67 -8.00 1.49 -3.47
CA ILE A 67 -7.35 1.13 -2.22
C ILE A 67 -5.87 0.89 -2.50
N SER A 68 -4.98 1.64 -1.87
CA SER A 68 -3.54 1.34 -1.86
C SER A 68 -3.19 0.41 -0.69
N VAL A 69 -2.00 -0.18 -0.71
CA VAL A 69 -1.46 -1.02 0.35
C VAL A 69 0.06 -1.13 0.24
N GLY A 70 0.71 -1.53 1.33
CA GLY A 70 2.11 -1.94 1.33
C GLY A 70 2.93 -1.16 2.34
N SER A 71 3.52 -1.86 3.32
CA SER A 71 4.37 -1.29 4.37
C SER A 71 3.80 -0.05 5.10
N VAL A 72 2.48 -0.02 5.33
CA VAL A 72 1.83 1.06 6.07
C VAL A 72 2.29 1.06 7.52
N GLY A 73 2.87 2.18 7.96
CA GLY A 73 3.38 2.35 9.31
C GLY A 73 4.61 1.49 9.65
N LEU A 74 5.28 0.91 8.66
CA LEU A 74 6.43 0.01 8.85
C LEU A 74 7.61 0.43 7.96
N SER A 75 8.82 0.45 8.54
CA SER A 75 10.04 0.93 7.86
C SER A 75 10.69 -0.13 6.97
N SER A 76 10.42 -1.42 7.23
CA SER A 76 11.14 -2.51 6.57
C SER A 76 10.30 -3.37 5.62
N ASP A 77 11.05 -3.91 4.68
CA ASP A 77 10.58 -4.83 3.67
C ASP A 77 10.10 -6.16 4.21
N PHE A 78 9.06 -6.69 3.56
CA PHE A 78 8.52 -8.03 3.75
C PHE A 78 9.57 -9.16 3.64
N ILE A 79 10.79 -8.90 3.13
CA ILE A 79 11.86 -9.89 3.00
C ILE A 79 12.54 -10.21 4.34
N GLY A 80 12.70 -9.24 5.25
CA GLY A 80 13.28 -9.49 6.59
C GLY A 80 12.30 -10.16 7.57
N ALA A 81 11.00 -9.94 7.36
CA ALA A 81 9.93 -10.47 8.23
C ALA A 81 9.87 -12.01 8.24
N PHE A 82 10.21 -12.68 7.14
CA PHE A 82 10.25 -14.15 7.07
C PHE A 82 11.60 -14.74 7.50
N SER A 83 12.64 -13.93 7.67
CA SER A 83 13.93 -14.33 8.25
C SER A 83 14.04 -14.03 9.75
N GLY A 84 12.94 -13.61 10.40
CA GLY A 84 12.89 -13.31 11.83
C GLY A 84 13.28 -11.89 12.23
N GLU A 85 13.39 -10.96 11.27
CA GLU A 85 13.69 -9.55 11.57
C GLU A 85 12.39 -8.78 11.88
N ALA A 86 12.41 -8.04 12.99
CA ALA A 86 11.35 -7.09 13.34
C ALA A 86 11.29 -5.94 12.33
N SER A 87 10.09 -5.49 12.00
CA SER A 87 9.90 -4.25 11.21
C SER A 87 9.59 -3.12 12.16
N GLN A 88 10.47 -2.12 12.21
CA GLN A 88 10.25 -0.95 13.05
C GLN A 88 9.07 -0.14 12.53
N LYS A 89 8.32 0.49 13.43
CA LYS A 89 7.32 1.48 13.05
C LYS A 89 7.96 2.62 12.25
N ALA A 90 7.26 3.08 11.23
CA ALA A 90 7.64 4.21 10.40
C ALA A 90 6.62 5.35 10.54
N SER A 91 7.07 6.57 10.20
CA SER A 91 6.16 7.72 10.12
C SER A 91 5.05 7.48 9.09
N LEU A 92 3.87 8.01 9.36
CA LEU A 92 2.73 8.03 8.45
C LEU A 92 2.68 9.32 7.59
N ASP A 93 3.61 10.26 7.75
CA ASP A 93 3.56 11.58 7.10
C ASP A 93 3.45 11.48 5.57
N GLU A 94 4.24 10.60 4.94
CA GLU A 94 4.19 10.41 3.47
C GLU A 94 2.86 9.80 3.02
N LEU A 95 2.30 8.86 3.82
CA LEU A 95 0.98 8.30 3.54
C LEU A 95 -0.09 9.39 3.61
N ILE A 96 -0.08 10.18 4.68
CA ILE A 96 -1.03 11.28 4.90
C ILE A 96 -0.96 12.28 3.75
N ASN A 97 0.24 12.73 3.38
CA ASN A 97 0.46 13.66 2.27
C ASN A 97 -0.11 13.14 0.93
N ARG A 98 0.08 11.85 0.62
CA ARG A 98 -0.46 11.24 -0.60
C ARG A 98 -1.98 11.12 -0.58
N MET A 99 -2.56 10.76 0.58
CA MET A 99 -4.01 10.72 0.76
C MET A 99 -4.64 12.12 0.67
N GLU A 100 -3.99 13.15 1.23
CA GLU A 100 -4.44 14.55 1.12
C GLU A 100 -4.40 15.08 -0.33
N LYS A 101 -3.46 14.59 -1.14
CA LYS A 101 -3.43 14.83 -2.60
C LYS A 101 -4.47 14.03 -3.38
N GLY A 102 -5.22 13.16 -2.72
CA GLY A 102 -6.26 12.33 -3.33
C GLY A 102 -5.72 11.22 -4.23
N GLU A 103 -4.45 10.82 -4.07
CA GLU A 103 -3.81 9.79 -4.91
C GLU A 103 -4.55 8.45 -4.84
N PHE A 104 -5.16 8.11 -3.70
CA PHE A 104 -6.03 6.95 -3.52
C PHE A 104 -7.04 7.22 -2.41
N ASP A 105 -8.16 6.50 -2.42
CA ASP A 105 -9.31 6.78 -1.54
C ASP A 105 -9.20 6.08 -0.19
N LEU A 106 -8.62 4.88 -0.17
CA LEU A 106 -8.44 4.08 1.03
C LEU A 106 -7.02 3.51 1.09
N ILE A 107 -6.59 3.16 2.30
CA ILE A 107 -5.33 2.46 2.56
C ILE A 107 -5.62 1.18 3.35
N ALA A 108 -5.21 0.03 2.81
CA ALA A 108 -5.29 -1.23 3.53
C ALA A 108 -4.06 -1.39 4.43
N VAL A 109 -4.30 -1.85 5.66
CA VAL A 109 -3.25 -2.09 6.67
C VAL A 109 -3.20 -3.59 6.94
N GLY A 110 -1.99 -4.16 6.96
CA GLY A 110 -1.78 -5.60 7.14
C GLY A 110 -0.99 -5.88 8.40
N ARG A 111 0.31 -6.18 8.26
CA ARG A 111 1.23 -6.54 9.34
C ARG A 111 1.13 -5.67 10.60
N ALA A 112 0.97 -4.35 10.46
CA ALA A 112 0.83 -3.47 11.63
C ALA A 112 -0.40 -3.82 12.50
N LEU A 113 -1.51 -4.26 11.90
CA LEU A 113 -2.70 -4.70 12.66
C LEU A 113 -2.50 -6.04 13.37
N LEU A 114 -1.61 -6.90 12.88
CA LEU A 114 -1.32 -8.18 13.52
C LEU A 114 -0.53 -8.01 14.82
N SER A 115 0.34 -7.00 14.88
CA SER A 115 1.09 -6.68 16.10
C SER A 115 0.37 -5.67 16.98
N ASP A 116 -0.55 -4.87 16.44
CA ASP A 116 -1.26 -3.84 17.19
C ASP A 116 -2.75 -3.80 16.81
N ALA A 117 -3.59 -4.54 17.55
CA ALA A 117 -5.03 -4.55 17.32
C ALA A 117 -5.70 -3.17 17.55
N GLN A 118 -5.04 -2.25 18.27
CA GLN A 118 -5.52 -0.90 18.54
C GLN A 118 -4.94 0.14 17.56
N TRP A 119 -4.19 -0.28 16.54
CA TRP A 119 -3.49 0.60 15.61
C TRP A 119 -4.38 1.72 15.06
N ALA A 120 -5.58 1.39 14.57
CA ALA A 120 -6.49 2.38 14.00
C ALA A 120 -6.96 3.42 15.03
N ASN A 121 -7.21 2.99 16.27
CA ASN A 121 -7.59 3.89 17.36
C ASN A 121 -6.42 4.79 17.77
N LYS A 122 -5.20 4.25 17.86
CA LYS A 122 -3.98 5.01 18.15
C LYS A 122 -3.72 6.06 17.08
N VAL A 123 -3.78 5.69 15.79
CA VAL A 123 -3.64 6.61 14.65
C VAL A 123 -4.69 7.72 14.69
N LYS A 124 -5.96 7.37 14.89
CA LYS A 124 -7.05 8.34 15.01
C LYS A 124 -6.82 9.37 16.12
N ASN A 125 -6.21 8.94 17.23
CA ASN A 125 -5.94 9.80 18.38
C ASN A 125 -4.57 10.50 18.33
N GLY A 126 -3.82 10.37 17.23
CA GLY A 126 -2.47 10.94 17.09
C GLY A 126 -1.40 10.30 17.97
N ALA A 127 -1.68 9.13 18.54
CA ALA A 127 -0.78 8.39 19.43
C ALA A 127 0.26 7.56 18.64
N TYR A 128 0.95 8.20 17.70
CA TYR A 128 1.90 7.54 16.79
C TYR A 128 3.12 6.95 17.52
N ASP A 129 3.51 7.58 18.63
CA ASP A 129 4.56 7.12 19.54
C ASP A 129 4.21 5.79 20.24
N GLN A 130 2.92 5.46 20.33
CA GLN A 130 2.41 4.24 20.95
C GLN A 130 2.15 3.09 19.96
N LEU A 131 2.42 3.31 18.67
CA LEU A 131 2.37 2.23 17.69
C LEU A 131 3.47 1.20 17.99
N GLU A 132 3.16 -0.05 17.73
CA GLU A 132 4.05 -1.18 17.98
C GLU A 132 4.79 -1.57 16.69
N ASP A 133 5.99 -2.09 16.88
CA ASP A 133 6.76 -2.69 15.80
C ASP A 133 6.12 -4.02 15.39
N PHE A 134 6.28 -4.40 14.11
CA PHE A 134 5.85 -5.72 13.68
C PHE A 134 6.88 -6.78 14.07
N ASN A 135 6.43 -7.84 14.76
CA ASN A 135 7.23 -9.04 15.03
C ASN A 135 6.63 -10.25 14.29
N ALA A 136 7.48 -11.03 13.63
CA ALA A 136 7.08 -12.25 12.93
C ALA A 136 6.39 -13.28 13.85
N SER A 137 6.69 -13.28 15.16
CA SER A 137 6.00 -14.12 16.14
C SER A 137 4.49 -13.86 16.19
N ALA A 138 4.04 -12.65 15.86
CA ALA A 138 2.62 -12.30 15.81
C ALA A 138 1.85 -13.08 14.73
N LEU A 139 2.53 -13.70 13.75
CA LEU A 139 1.88 -14.57 12.76
C LEU A 139 1.50 -15.94 13.34
N ALA A 140 2.09 -16.33 14.48
CA ALA A 140 1.85 -17.62 15.13
C ALA A 140 0.78 -17.55 16.24
N GLU A 141 0.31 -16.35 16.58
CA GLU A 141 -0.61 -16.09 17.69
C GLU A 141 -1.84 -15.35 17.18
N LEU A 142 -2.99 -15.61 17.80
CA LEU A 142 -4.22 -14.84 17.58
C LEU A 142 -4.67 -14.31 18.94
N ALA A 143 -4.54 -12.99 19.11
CA ALA A 143 -4.92 -12.28 20.33
C ALA A 143 -6.44 -12.13 20.50
#